data_AF-A0A0G0IZ44-F1
#
_entry.id   AF-A0A0G0IZ44-F1
#
_cell.length_a   1.000
_cell.length_b   1.000
_cell.length_c   1.000
_cell.angle_alpha   90.00
_cell.angle_beta   90.00
_cell.angle_gamma   90.00
#
_symmetry.space_group_name_H-M   'P 1'
#
loop_
_entity.id
_entity.type
_entity.pdbx_description
1 polymer ?
#
loop_
_entity_poly.entity_id
_entity_poly.type
_entity_poly.pdbx_seq_one_letter_code
_entity_poly.pdbx_strand_id
1 'polypeptide(L)'
;MKKKFSFVVIFFIAGIILAATISTSAFREAYRSRKIQKEVEDLKAQAQHVQNENDALRQRIAYFQTPEFQEKIAKEKLNLQKPDENVVIVKPVVEQQEKVAGASVEIVSAQIEAPNYIKWWNFFFKYN
;
A
#
# COMPACT_ATOMS: atom_id res chain seq x y z
N MET A 1 -69.70 36.45 -35.13
CA MET A 1 -69.07 35.56 -34.13
C MET A 1 -67.66 35.05 -34.53
N LYS A 2 -67.39 34.74 -35.80
CA LYS A 2 -66.10 34.17 -36.27
C LYS A 2 -64.84 35.02 -35.98
N LYS A 3 -64.90 36.36 -36.03
CA LYS A 3 -63.74 37.25 -35.77
C LYS A 3 -63.22 37.19 -34.32
N LYS A 4 -64.10 37.07 -33.33
CA LYS A 4 -63.70 36.97 -31.91
C LYS A 4 -63.03 35.62 -31.62
N PHE A 5 -63.53 34.55 -32.24
CA PHE A 5 -62.94 33.21 -32.12
C PHE A 5 -61.52 33.15 -32.72
N SER A 6 -61.31 33.78 -33.89
CA SER A 6 -59.98 33.87 -34.51
C SER A 6 -58.97 34.64 -33.66
N PHE A 7 -59.39 35.72 -32.98
CA PHE A 7 -58.51 36.49 -32.09
C PHE A 7 -58.08 35.70 -30.85
N VAL A 8 -59.01 34.94 -30.24
CA VAL A 8 -58.71 34.06 -29.10
C VAL A 8 -57.70 32.98 -29.49
N VAL A 9 -57.86 32.37 -30.66
CA VAL A 9 -56.92 31.36 -31.17
C VAL A 9 -55.53 31.97 -31.41
N ILE A 10 -55.44 33.17 -31.99
CA ILE A 10 -54.16 33.86 -32.20
C ILE A 10 -53.47 34.17 -30.87
N PHE A 11 -54.22 34.67 -29.88
CA PHE A 11 -53.67 34.93 -28.54
C PHE A 11 -53.18 33.66 -27.85
N PHE A 12 -53.90 32.55 -28.02
CA PHE A 12 -53.50 31.26 -27.46
C PHE A 12 -52.20 30.74 -28.09
N ILE A 13 -52.07 30.85 -29.42
CA ILE A 13 -50.84 30.48 -30.14
C ILE A 13 -49.67 31.38 -29.71
N ALA A 14 -49.88 32.68 -29.58
CA ALA A 14 -48.85 33.61 -29.08
C ALA A 14 -48.41 33.25 -27.65
N GLY A 15 -49.35 32.86 -26.79
CA GLY A 15 -49.06 32.38 -25.44
C GLY A 15 -48.21 31.10 -25.43
N ILE A 16 -48.50 30.14 -26.32
CA ILE A 16 -47.70 28.92 -26.47
C ILE A 16 -46.28 29.24 -26.93
N ILE A 17 -46.13 30.15 -27.90
CA ILE A 17 -44.81 30.56 -28.39
C ILE A 17 -43.99 31.20 -27.26
N LEU A 18 -44.59 32.12 -26.50
CA LEU A 18 -43.97 32.73 -25.32
C LEU A 18 -43.60 31.70 -24.24
N ALA A 19 -44.48 30.74 -23.95
CA ALA A 19 -44.19 29.68 -23.00
C ALA A 19 -43.03 28.79 -23.48
N ALA A 20 -42.99 28.47 -24.78
CA ALA A 20 -41.92 27.67 -25.38
C ALA A 20 -40.56 28.39 -25.32
N THR A 21 -40.50 29.69 -25.60
CA THR A 21 -39.23 30.44 -25.53
C THR A 21 -38.69 30.52 -24.10
N ILE A 22 -39.55 30.73 -23.11
CA ILE A 22 -39.14 30.73 -21.69
C ILE A 22 -38.75 29.32 -21.24
N SER A 23 -39.46 28.29 -21.70
CA SER A 23 -39.16 26.90 -21.32
C SER A 23 -37.81 26.43 -21.85
N THR A 24 -37.46 26.81 -23.08
CA THR A 24 -36.17 26.42 -23.68
C THR A 24 -34.98 27.08 -22.98
N SER A 25 -35.10 28.34 -22.56
CA SER A 25 -34.04 29.02 -21.81
C SER A 25 -33.87 28.40 -20.41
N ALA A 26 -34.96 28.14 -19.70
CA ALA A 26 -34.94 27.48 -18.39
C ALA A 26 -34.32 26.08 -18.47
N PHE A 27 -34.69 25.29 -19.48
CA PHE A 27 -34.12 23.95 -19.68
C PHE A 27 -32.62 23.99 -19.96
N ARG A 28 -32.18 24.91 -20.82
CA ARG A 28 -30.76 25.08 -21.17
C ARG A 28 -29.94 25.48 -19.95
N GLU A 29 -30.43 26.42 -19.15
CA GLU A 29 -29.73 26.86 -17.94
C GLU A 29 -29.67 25.77 -16.88
N ALA A 30 -30.77 25.03 -16.68
CA ALA A 30 -30.79 23.89 -15.76
C ALA A 30 -29.78 22.81 -16.18
N TYR A 31 -29.71 22.49 -17.48
CA TYR A 31 -28.73 21.54 -18.00
C TYR A 31 -27.29 22.03 -17.82
N ARG A 32 -27.03 23.31 -18.13
CA ARG A 32 -25.72 23.94 -17.94
C ARG A 32 -25.29 23.94 -16.48
N SER A 33 -26.18 24.31 -15.57
CA SER A 33 -25.91 24.34 -14.13
C SER A 33 -25.55 22.95 -13.62
N ARG A 34 -26.31 21.91 -14.01
CA ARG A 34 -25.98 20.52 -13.67
C ARG A 34 -24.61 20.08 -14.20
N LYS A 35 -24.28 20.44 -15.43
CA LYS A 35 -22.96 20.14 -16.01
C LYS A 35 -21.83 20.80 -15.21
N ILE A 36 -21.98 22.08 -14.88
CA ILE A 36 -21.00 22.83 -14.09
C ILE A 36 -20.85 22.23 -12.69
N GLN A 37 -21.96 21.90 -12.02
CA GLN A 37 -21.93 21.27 -10.69
C GLN A 37 -21.17 19.95 -10.72
N LYS A 38 -21.43 19.10 -11.72
CA LYS A 38 -20.70 17.84 -11.90
C LYS A 38 -19.20 18.07 -12.12
N GLU A 39 -18.83 19.06 -12.92
CA GLU A 39 -17.43 19.41 -13.15
C GLU A 39 -16.74 19.94 -11.88
N VAL A 40 -17.45 20.74 -11.08
CA VAL A 40 -16.95 21.21 -9.77
C VAL A 40 -16.77 20.05 -8.80
N GLU A 41 -17.71 19.10 -8.75
CA GLU A 41 -17.61 17.91 -7.90
C GLU A 41 -16.42 17.03 -8.31
N ASP A 42 -16.24 16.82 -9.62
CA ASP A 42 -15.12 16.05 -10.15
C ASP A 42 -13.77 16.71 -9.84
N LEU A 43 -13.64 18.02 -10.08
CA LEU A 43 -12.43 18.78 -9.75
C LEU A 43 -12.13 18.75 -8.24
N LYS A 44 -13.16 18.83 -7.38
CA LYS A 44 -12.98 18.69 -5.93
C LYS A 44 -12.49 17.29 -5.56
N ALA A 45 -13.03 16.25 -6.17
CA ALA A 45 -12.58 14.88 -5.93
C ALA A 45 -11.13 14.68 -6.36
N GLN A 46 -10.75 15.21 -7.54
CA GLN A 46 -9.37 15.19 -8.02
C GLN A 46 -8.42 15.96 -7.08
N ALA A 47 -8.80 17.14 -6.63
CA ALA A 47 -8.00 17.92 -5.68
C ALA A 47 -7.79 17.17 -4.36
N GLN A 48 -8.85 16.55 -3.82
CA GLN A 48 -8.74 15.75 -2.60
C GLN A 48 -7.84 14.53 -2.80
N HIS A 49 -7.93 13.87 -3.95
CA HIS A 49 -7.08 12.74 -4.28
C HIS A 49 -5.60 13.14 -4.31
N VAL A 50 -5.25 14.21 -5.03
CA VAL A 50 -3.88 14.73 -5.11
C VAL A 50 -3.37 15.17 -3.73
N GLN A 51 -4.21 15.78 -2.91
CA GLN A 51 -3.85 16.16 -1.54
C GLN A 51 -3.49 14.92 -0.70
N ASN A 52 -4.33 13.88 -0.74
CA ASN A 52 -4.09 12.63 -0.02
C ASN A 52 -2.79 11.94 -0.50
N GLU A 53 -2.53 11.94 -1.80
CA GLU A 53 -1.27 11.41 -2.35
C GLU A 53 -0.07 12.21 -1.88
N ASN A 54 -0.17 13.55 -1.85
CA ASN A 54 0.90 14.40 -1.34
C ASN A 54 1.22 14.09 0.12
N ASP A 55 0.19 13.94 0.96
CA ASP A 55 0.36 13.64 2.38
C ASP A 55 0.96 12.24 2.59
N ALA A 56 0.53 11.25 1.83
CA ALA A 56 1.12 9.91 1.86
C ALA A 56 2.59 9.90 1.43
N LEU A 57 2.95 10.67 0.39
CA LEU A 57 4.33 10.83 -0.05
C LEU A 57 5.19 11.53 1.00
N ARG A 58 4.67 12.59 1.64
CA ARG A 58 5.36 13.27 2.75
C ARG A 58 5.65 12.32 3.91
N GLN A 59 4.68 11.49 4.28
CA GLN A 59 4.87 10.48 5.34
C GLN A 59 5.95 9.46 4.98
N ARG A 60 5.98 8.99 3.72
CA ARG A 60 7.06 8.08 3.25
C ARG A 60 8.43 8.74 3.28
N ILE A 61 8.52 9.99 2.83
CA ILE A 61 9.78 10.77 2.89
C ILE A 61 10.24 10.90 4.34
N ALA A 62 9.34 11.26 5.25
CA ALA A 62 9.66 11.38 6.67
C ALA A 62 10.17 10.04 7.25
N TYR A 63 9.53 8.93 6.90
CA TYR A 63 9.99 7.59 7.30
C TYR A 63 11.39 7.27 6.74
N PHE A 64 11.67 7.59 5.47
CA PHE A 64 13.00 7.36 4.89
C PHE A 64 14.11 8.23 5.49
N GLN A 65 13.73 9.39 6.07
CA GLN A 65 14.65 10.27 6.77
C GLN A 65 14.96 9.80 8.20
N THR A 66 14.24 8.79 8.72
CA THR A 66 14.50 8.27 10.06
C THR A 66 15.89 7.61 10.15
N PRO A 67 16.61 7.78 11.27
CA PRO A 67 17.89 7.12 11.50
C PRO A 67 17.80 5.59 11.37
N GLU A 68 16.70 5.01 11.83
CA GLU A 68 16.46 3.56 11.82
C GLU A 68 16.39 3.03 10.38
N PHE A 69 15.68 3.74 9.50
CA PHE A 69 15.60 3.35 8.10
C PHE A 69 16.96 3.52 7.40
N GLN A 70 17.65 4.63 7.64
CA GLN A 70 18.97 4.87 7.05
C GLN A 70 19.98 3.81 7.49
N GLU A 71 20.01 3.46 8.77
CA GLU A 71 20.87 2.41 9.31
C GLU A 71 20.53 1.05 8.70
N LYS A 72 19.23 0.71 8.61
CA LYS A 72 18.79 -0.53 7.97
C LYS A 72 19.30 -0.63 6.52
N ILE A 73 19.12 0.42 5.72
CA ILE A 73 19.58 0.42 4.32
C ILE A 73 21.11 0.39 4.23
N ALA A 74 21.82 1.12 5.10
CA ALA A 74 23.28 1.09 5.15
C ALA A 74 23.82 -0.31 5.45
N LYS A 75 23.19 -1.02 6.40
CA LYS A 75 23.52 -2.42 6.72
C LYS A 75 23.19 -3.36 5.56
N GLU A 76 21.96 -3.31 5.05
CA GLU A 76 21.48 -4.26 4.02
C GLU A 76 22.11 -4.07 2.65
N LYS A 77 22.37 -2.81 2.24
CA LYS A 77 22.82 -2.49 0.87
C LYS A 77 24.31 -2.21 0.77
N LEU A 78 24.90 -1.68 1.83
CA LEU A 78 26.29 -1.26 1.83
C LEU A 78 27.17 -2.11 2.75
N ASN A 79 26.59 -3.07 3.48
CA ASN A 79 27.27 -3.86 4.52
C ASN A 79 28.04 -2.97 5.51
N LEU A 80 27.53 -1.76 5.77
CA LEU A 80 28.13 -0.83 6.72
C LEU A 80 27.74 -1.24 8.14
N GLN A 81 28.71 -1.17 9.05
CA GLN A 81 28.54 -1.43 10.47
C GLN A 81 28.94 -0.20 11.28
N LYS A 82 28.33 0.00 12.45
CA LYS A 82 28.79 1.07 13.33
C LYS A 82 30.16 0.71 13.93
N PRO A 83 30.97 1.70 14.34
CA PRO A 83 32.30 1.45 14.91
C PRO A 83 32.29 0.57 16.17
N ASP A 84 31.17 0.56 16.90
CA ASP A 84 30.93 -0.17 18.13
C ASP A 84 30.21 -1.52 17.94
N GLU A 85 30.01 -1.96 16.69
CA GLU A 85 29.30 -3.20 16.33
C GLU A 85 30.26 -4.32 15.92
N ASN A 86 30.07 -5.54 16.45
CA ASN A 86 30.86 -6.74 16.10
C ASN A 86 30.03 -7.71 15.26
N VAL A 87 30.44 -7.96 14.02
CA VAL A 87 29.79 -8.92 13.10
C VAL A 87 30.47 -10.28 13.21
N VAL A 88 29.69 -11.33 13.48
CA VAL A 88 30.18 -12.73 13.52
C VAL A 88 29.73 -13.45 12.25
N ILE A 89 30.70 -13.89 11.45
CA ILE A 89 30.44 -14.73 10.28
C ILE A 89 30.46 -16.19 10.73
N VAL A 90 29.28 -16.80 10.83
CA VAL A 90 29.17 -18.24 11.09
C VAL A 90 29.46 -18.98 9.78
N LYS A 91 30.68 -19.52 9.65
CA LYS A 91 30.98 -20.48 8.58
C LYS A 91 30.47 -21.85 9.03
N PRO A 92 29.66 -22.56 8.22
CA PRO A 92 29.38 -23.96 8.50
C PRO A 92 30.72 -24.69 8.51
N VAL A 93 30.96 -25.44 9.58
CA VAL A 93 32.11 -26.35 9.66
C VAL A 93 31.87 -27.40 8.58
N VAL A 94 32.48 -27.20 7.42
CA VAL A 94 32.73 -28.31 6.51
C VAL A 94 33.81 -29.09 7.24
N GLU A 95 33.43 -30.22 7.83
CA GLU A 95 34.37 -31.18 8.40
C GLU A 95 35.33 -31.61 7.29
N GLN A 96 36.44 -30.89 7.17
CA GLN A 96 37.56 -31.30 6.35
C GLN A 96 38.24 -32.40 7.15
N GLN A 97 37.76 -33.63 6.97
CA GLN A 97 38.46 -34.83 7.41
C GLN A 97 39.79 -34.89 6.64
N GLU A 98 40.85 -34.33 7.22
CA GLU A 98 42.21 -34.69 6.85
C GLU A 98 42.41 -36.16 7.18
N LYS A 99 42.37 -37.01 6.14
CA LYS A 99 42.81 -38.40 6.21
C LYS A 99 44.32 -38.43 6.38
N VAL A 100 44.79 -38.40 7.62
CA VAL A 100 46.14 -38.86 7.96
C VAL A 100 46.06 -40.37 8.15
N ALA A 101 46.69 -41.11 7.23
CA ALA A 101 46.85 -42.55 7.30
C ALA A 101 47.87 -42.90 8.40
N GLY A 102 47.46 -43.67 9.40
CA GLY A 102 48.38 -44.20 10.41
C GLY A 102 47.70 -44.88 11.59
N ALA A 103 47.45 -46.19 11.46
CA ALA A 103 47.38 -47.22 12.51
C ALA A 103 46.87 -46.83 13.94
N SER A 104 45.69 -47.32 14.30
CA SER A 104 45.49 -48.43 15.26
C SER A 104 44.01 -48.50 15.66
N VAL A 105 43.52 -49.72 15.80
CA VAL A 105 42.13 -50.04 16.12
C VAL A 105 41.90 -49.80 17.61
N GLU A 106 41.04 -48.83 17.95
CA GLU A 106 40.28 -48.84 19.20
C GLU A 106 38.79 -48.83 18.87
N ILE A 107 38.12 -49.91 19.29
CA ILE A 107 36.66 -50.04 19.26
C ILE A 107 36.12 -49.09 20.34
N VAL A 108 35.88 -47.84 19.98
CA VAL A 108 35.11 -46.92 20.84
C VAL A 108 33.66 -47.00 20.38
N SER A 109 32.83 -47.50 21.29
CA SER A 109 31.38 -47.68 21.17
C SER A 109 30.72 -46.64 20.27
N ALA A 110 29.91 -47.10 19.32
CA ALA A 110 28.92 -46.25 18.66
C ALA A 110 28.04 -45.63 19.75
N GLN A 111 28.35 -44.39 20.16
CA GLN A 111 27.44 -43.56 20.90
C GLN A 111 26.27 -43.31 19.96
N ILE A 112 25.22 -44.12 20.13
CA ILE A 112 23.90 -43.79 19.61
C ILE A 112 23.54 -42.48 20.29
N GLU A 113 23.80 -41.36 19.61
CA GLU A 113 23.44 -40.05 20.11
C GLU A 113 21.95 -40.06 20.41
N ALA A 114 21.61 -39.85 21.68
CA ALA A 114 20.21 -39.78 22.08
C ALA A 114 19.49 -38.70 21.24
N PRO A 115 18.30 -38.99 20.71
CA PRO A 115 17.51 -38.01 19.99
C PRO A 115 17.31 -36.73 20.81
N ASN A 116 17.24 -35.58 20.14
CA ASN A 116 17.23 -34.27 20.80
C ASN A 116 16.13 -34.12 21.87
N TYR A 117 14.97 -34.77 21.70
CA TYR A 117 13.91 -34.75 22.70
C TYR A 117 14.30 -35.40 24.04
N ILE A 118 15.14 -36.45 24.03
CA ILE A 118 15.67 -37.08 25.25
C ILE A 118 16.68 -36.17 25.95
N LYS A 119 17.51 -35.46 25.18
CA LYS A 119 18.47 -34.48 25.70
C LYS A 119 17.73 -33.37 26.47
N TRP A 120 16.65 -32.84 25.89
CA TRP A 120 15.80 -31.82 26.55
C TRP A 120 15.07 -32.37 27.78
N TRP A 121 14.50 -33.57 27.70
CA TRP A 121 13.85 -34.19 28.85
C TRP A 121 14.80 -34.36 30.05
N ASN A 122 16.02 -34.85 29.77
CA ASN A 122 17.05 -35.00 30.80
C ASN A 122 17.51 -33.65 31.37
N PHE A 123 17.57 -32.60 30.56
CA PHE A 123 17.93 -31.27 31.06
C PHE A 123 16.91 -30.73 32.07
N PHE A 124 15.61 -30.93 31.80
CA PHE A 124 14.55 -30.36 32.63
C PHE A 124 14.13 -31.23 33.83
N PHE A 125 14.30 -32.55 33.76
CA PHE A 125 13.64 -33.46 34.70
C PHE A 125 14.56 -34.49 35.38
N LYS A 126 15.87 -34.53 35.07
CA LYS A 126 16.78 -35.56 35.61
C LYS A 126 17.14 -35.37 37.09
N TYR A 127 16.96 -34.18 37.67
CA TYR A 127 17.36 -33.86 39.04
C TYR A 127 16.22 -33.36 39.94
N ASN A 128 14.98 -33.75 39.66
CA ASN A 128 13.86 -33.64 40.59
C ASN A 128 13.50 -35.00 41.17
#